data_AF-U4L6B9-F1
#
_entry.id   AF-U4L6B9-F1
#
_cell.length_a   1.000
_cell.length_b   1.000
_cell.length_c   1.000
_cell.angle_alpha   90.00
_cell.angle_beta   90.00
_cell.angle_gamma   90.00
#
_symmetry.space_group_name_H-M   'P 1'
#
loop_
_entity.id
_entity.type
_entity.pdbx_description
1 polymer ?
#
loop_
_entity_poly.entity_id
_entity_poly.type
_entity_poly.pdbx_seq_one_letter_code
_entity_poly.pdbx_strand_id
1 'polypeptide(L)'
;MAFNIRRYLGIDGTKGVINYDCQEENPIPDELLNRLDVDINELIGYIVGRKLKKDDDRPERPPPTTPQDFKDVCNDFIKDNNLGGFYPPGDQRVEDLSNNAANNLADPAYPIKDPEKMASIVRICLYDVCLYCDDSYSMTQENRIAAQATFVRRFGRVILPMKEGSISMRFINANGNGTWDKMTNMDAMEAAVKGVPYTGYTPIGAMLKSKILEPMLYAKLRAPAKNPAKGIMTGLEKPLFVLVITDGWPYLEANDHFRNVIVESVNEVEKYLGKDARNTAIRYQVNQIGHEERATAFITGLFNDAALKPNVHCTSEKLDDKIQELKDNEANLDNWLVDNISTILKEKKPKKTKKPKTPAAP
;
A
#
# COMPACT_ATOMS: atom_id res chain seq x y z
N MET A 1 16.70 29.62 -7.82
CA MET A 1 15.88 30.10 -6.69
C MET A 1 14.66 29.21 -6.60
N ALA A 2 14.39 28.66 -5.43
CA ALA A 2 13.14 27.96 -5.14
C ALA A 2 12.06 29.01 -4.84
N PHE A 3 10.84 28.77 -5.30
CA PHE A 3 9.66 29.52 -4.88
C PHE A 3 9.47 29.35 -3.37
N ASN A 4 8.97 30.40 -2.69
CA ASN A 4 8.63 30.34 -1.28
C ASN A 4 7.28 31.05 -1.09
N ILE A 5 6.26 30.30 -0.70
CA ILE A 5 4.88 30.76 -0.59
C ILE A 5 4.73 31.80 0.52
N ARG A 6 5.46 31.66 1.63
CA ARG A 6 5.41 32.63 2.73
C ARG A 6 5.96 33.98 2.31
N ARG A 7 7.07 33.99 1.57
CA ARG A 7 7.63 35.19 0.96
C ARG A 7 6.71 35.79 -0.10
N TYR A 8 6.10 34.94 -0.92
CA TYR A 8 5.16 35.37 -1.97
C TYR A 8 3.91 36.04 -1.37
N LEU A 9 3.44 35.54 -0.23
CA LEU A 9 2.29 36.09 0.49
C LEU A 9 2.67 37.22 1.47
N GLY A 10 3.94 37.41 1.80
CA GLY A 10 4.42 38.41 2.77
C GLY A 10 4.28 37.97 4.24
N ILE A 11 3.98 36.70 4.48
CA ILE A 11 3.78 36.11 5.81
C ILE A 11 5.11 36.01 6.59
N ASP A 12 6.24 35.93 5.89
CA ASP A 12 7.57 35.89 6.49
C ASP A 12 8.10 37.27 6.94
N GLY A 13 7.26 38.31 6.88
CA GLY A 13 7.62 39.69 7.22
C GLY A 13 8.32 40.43 6.07
N THR A 14 8.48 39.82 4.90
CA THR A 14 8.92 40.52 3.69
C THR A 14 7.75 41.14 2.94
N LYS A 15 8.03 42.11 2.05
CA LYS A 15 7.01 42.66 1.15
C LYS A 15 6.63 41.59 0.12
N GLY A 16 5.50 40.92 0.36
CA GLY A 16 4.95 39.91 -0.53
C GLY A 16 4.44 40.47 -1.85
N VAL A 17 4.15 39.57 -2.78
CA VAL A 17 3.49 39.90 -4.05
C VAL A 17 1.99 40.09 -3.84
N ILE A 18 1.38 39.24 -3.01
CA ILE A 18 -0.07 39.27 -2.74
C ILE A 18 -0.41 40.01 -1.43
N ASN A 19 0.56 40.34 -0.58
CA ASN A 19 0.36 41.05 0.71
C ASN A 19 -0.86 40.53 1.49
N TYR A 20 -0.83 39.24 1.83
CA TYR A 20 -1.86 38.60 2.64
C TYR A 20 -1.79 39.12 4.08
N ASP A 21 -2.91 39.59 4.62
CA ASP A 21 -3.00 40.05 6.01
C ASP A 21 -3.13 38.86 6.95
N CYS A 22 -2.08 38.60 7.73
CA CYS A 22 -2.02 37.49 8.67
C CYS A 22 -2.78 37.75 9.99
N GLN A 23 -3.47 38.91 10.13
CA GLN A 23 -4.27 39.27 11.29
C GLN A 23 -5.73 38.74 11.25
N GLU A 24 -6.14 38.03 10.20
CA GLU A 24 -7.49 37.43 10.12
C GLU A 24 -7.69 36.27 11.12
N GLU A 25 -8.93 36.08 11.60
CA GLU A 25 -9.31 35.07 12.62
C GLU A 25 -9.01 33.61 12.25
N ASN A 26 -8.59 33.33 11.01
CA ASN A 26 -8.20 32.01 10.53
C ASN A 26 -6.91 32.08 9.68
N PRO A 27 -5.72 32.02 10.29
CA PRO A 27 -4.47 31.99 9.54
C PRO A 27 -4.36 30.71 8.71
N ILE A 28 -3.73 30.82 7.54
CA ILE A 28 -3.43 29.65 6.70
C ILE A 28 -2.54 28.67 7.49
N PRO A 29 -2.94 27.39 7.65
CA PRO A 29 -2.16 26.43 8.41
C PRO A 29 -0.75 26.24 7.85
N ASP A 30 0.26 26.17 8.73
CA ASP A 30 1.66 25.99 8.34
C ASP A 30 1.90 24.72 7.51
N GLU A 31 1.13 23.66 7.76
CA GLU A 31 1.19 22.42 6.98
C GLU A 31 0.75 22.63 5.53
N LEU A 32 -0.29 23.45 5.30
CA LEU A 32 -0.75 23.80 3.96
C LEU A 32 0.28 24.67 3.23
N LEU A 33 0.85 25.67 3.91
CA LEU A 33 1.92 26.50 3.36
C LEU A 33 3.15 25.64 2.99
N ASN A 34 3.53 24.69 3.84
CA ASN A 34 4.65 23.79 3.55
C ASN A 34 4.38 22.87 2.35
N ARG A 35 3.14 22.37 2.22
CA ARG A 35 2.74 21.54 1.08
C ARG A 35 2.73 22.33 -0.22
N LEU A 36 2.15 23.54 -0.21
CA LEU A 36 2.15 24.43 -1.38
C LEU A 36 3.57 24.79 -1.83
N ASP A 37 4.49 24.99 -0.89
CA ASP A 37 5.90 25.16 -1.21
C ASP A 37 6.48 23.98 -1.99
N VAL A 38 6.17 22.75 -1.58
CA VAL A 38 6.65 21.54 -2.27
C VAL A 38 6.01 21.42 -3.65
N ASP A 39 4.68 21.47 -3.72
CA ASP A 39 3.90 21.21 -4.94
C ASP A 39 4.22 22.27 -6.03
N ILE A 40 4.32 23.55 -5.66
CA ILE A 40 4.65 24.63 -6.61
C ILE A 40 6.09 24.53 -7.09
N ASN A 41 7.04 24.20 -6.21
CA ASN A 41 8.44 24.02 -6.64
C ASN A 41 8.61 22.81 -7.55
N GLU A 42 7.85 21.74 -7.34
CA GLU A 42 7.82 20.57 -8.22
C GLU A 42 7.27 20.94 -9.60
N LEU A 43 6.15 21.66 -9.63
CA LEU A 43 5.55 22.17 -10.87
C LEU A 43 6.50 23.11 -11.63
N ILE A 44 7.15 24.05 -10.93
CA ILE A 44 8.16 24.93 -11.53
C ILE A 44 9.35 24.11 -12.06
N GLY A 45 9.76 23.07 -11.32
CA GLY A 45 10.80 22.13 -11.76
C GLY A 45 10.44 21.46 -13.09
N TYR A 46 9.20 20.98 -13.21
CA TYR A 46 8.66 20.38 -14.42
C TYR A 46 8.62 21.37 -15.60
N ILE A 47 8.07 22.57 -15.38
CA ILE A 47 7.93 23.60 -16.42
C ILE A 47 9.29 24.11 -16.91
N VAL A 48 10.26 24.29 -16.01
CA VAL A 48 11.56 24.89 -16.33
C VAL A 48 12.60 23.82 -16.74
N GLY A 49 12.21 22.55 -16.80
CA GLY A 49 13.09 21.45 -17.24
C GLY A 49 14.31 21.23 -16.34
N ARG A 50 14.28 21.72 -15.09
CA ARG A 50 15.37 21.46 -14.13
C ARG A 50 15.15 20.09 -13.51
N LYS A 51 16.09 19.16 -13.71
CA LYS A 51 16.23 17.99 -12.85
C LYS A 51 16.33 18.49 -11.41
N LEU A 52 15.27 18.26 -10.63
CA LEU A 52 15.29 18.45 -9.18
C LEU A 52 16.52 17.71 -8.66
N LYS A 53 17.37 18.37 -7.85
CA LYS A 53 18.43 17.69 -7.13
C LYS A 53 17.74 16.65 -6.26
N LYS A 54 17.76 15.37 -6.67
CA LYS A 54 17.43 14.26 -5.80
C LYS A 54 18.38 14.38 -4.60
N ASP A 55 17.86 14.41 -3.38
CA ASP A 55 18.63 14.25 -2.14
C ASP A 55 19.25 12.84 -2.00
N ASP A 56 19.55 12.20 -3.13
CA ASP A 56 19.96 10.80 -3.25
C ASP A 56 21.47 10.76 -3.53
N ASP A 57 22.26 10.64 -2.47
CA ASP A 57 23.68 10.28 -2.57
C ASP A 57 23.87 8.77 -2.80
N ARG A 58 22.79 7.98 -3.01
CA ARG A 58 22.96 6.59 -3.46
C ARG A 58 23.25 6.62 -4.96
N PRO A 59 24.30 5.93 -5.45
CA PRO A 59 24.54 5.81 -6.88
C PRO A 59 23.27 5.23 -7.53
N GLU A 60 22.78 5.90 -8.57
CA GLU A 60 21.64 5.45 -9.37
C GLU A 60 21.99 4.06 -9.90
N ARG A 61 21.42 3.00 -9.29
CA ARG A 61 21.63 1.64 -9.75
C ARG A 61 20.87 1.47 -11.07
N PRO A 62 21.41 0.70 -12.03
CA PRO A 62 20.64 0.32 -13.21
C PRO A 62 19.36 -0.41 -12.78
N PRO A 63 18.26 -0.29 -13.55
CA PRO A 63 17.03 -1.02 -13.25
C PRO A 63 17.28 -2.53 -13.17
N PRO A 64 16.64 -3.26 -12.26
CA PRO A 64 16.95 -4.66 -11.99
C PRO A 64 16.47 -5.57 -13.12
N THR A 65 17.36 -6.36 -13.72
CA THR A 65 17.00 -7.22 -14.87
C THR A 65 17.42 -8.66 -14.69
N THR A 66 18.37 -8.94 -13.81
CA THR A 66 18.89 -10.27 -13.53
C THR A 66 18.38 -10.81 -12.19
N PRO A 67 18.44 -12.14 -11.95
CA PRO A 67 18.10 -12.70 -10.65
C PRO A 67 18.91 -12.07 -9.50
N GLN A 68 20.18 -11.75 -9.73
CA GLN A 68 21.01 -11.11 -8.70
C GLN A 68 20.52 -9.68 -8.39
N ASP A 69 20.13 -8.91 -9.41
CA ASP A 69 19.58 -7.56 -9.18
C ASP A 69 18.29 -7.62 -8.35
N PHE A 70 17.38 -8.56 -8.67
CA PHE A 70 16.14 -8.74 -7.91
C PHE A 70 16.39 -9.28 -6.49
N LYS A 71 17.43 -10.09 -6.30
CA LYS A 71 17.87 -10.53 -4.97
C LYS A 71 18.36 -9.34 -4.14
N ASP A 72 19.09 -8.41 -4.75
CA ASP A 72 19.54 -7.18 -4.09
C ASP A 72 18.34 -6.29 -3.73
N VAL A 73 17.36 -6.16 -4.63
CA VAL A 73 16.08 -5.46 -4.33
C VAL A 73 15.36 -6.09 -3.14
N CYS A 74 15.28 -7.42 -3.07
CA CYS A 74 14.68 -8.10 -1.93
C CYS A 74 15.43 -7.79 -0.63
N ASN A 75 16.75 -7.98 -0.64
CA ASN A 75 17.58 -7.82 0.54
C ASN A 75 17.57 -6.38 1.06
N ASP A 76 17.64 -5.39 0.18
CA ASP A 76 17.54 -3.97 0.53
C ASP A 76 16.17 -3.67 1.13
N PHE A 77 15.08 -4.15 0.50
CA PHE A 77 13.74 -3.95 1.04
C PHE A 77 13.52 -4.64 2.39
N ILE A 78 14.02 -5.88 2.56
CA ILE A 78 13.97 -6.65 3.81
C ILE A 78 14.69 -5.88 4.92
N LYS A 79 15.88 -5.37 4.63
CA LYS A 79 16.68 -4.58 5.57
C LYS A 79 15.98 -3.27 5.94
N ASP A 80 15.55 -2.51 4.95
CA ASP A 80 14.95 -1.18 5.14
C ASP A 80 13.59 -1.23 5.86
N ASN A 81 12.92 -2.38 5.82
CA ASN A 81 11.62 -2.61 6.48
C ASN A 81 11.72 -3.56 7.68
N ASN A 82 12.92 -3.86 8.20
CA ASN A 82 13.11 -4.76 9.35
C ASN A 82 12.42 -6.12 9.21
N LEU A 83 12.34 -6.66 7.98
CA LEU A 83 11.71 -7.95 7.70
C LEU A 83 12.68 -9.13 7.85
N GLY A 84 13.92 -8.88 8.31
CA GLY A 84 14.95 -9.91 8.41
C GLY A 84 14.60 -11.07 9.35
N GLY A 85 13.69 -10.84 10.32
CA GLY A 85 13.14 -11.93 11.14
C GLY A 85 12.26 -12.89 10.34
N PHE A 86 11.56 -12.41 9.32
CA PHE A 86 10.79 -13.23 8.40
C PHE A 86 11.67 -13.88 7.33
N TYR A 87 12.73 -13.20 6.91
CA TYR A 87 13.61 -13.62 5.81
C TYR A 87 15.08 -13.58 6.24
N PRO A 88 15.61 -14.65 6.87
CA PRO A 88 17.01 -14.72 7.24
C PRO A 88 17.95 -14.67 6.00
N PRO A 89 19.23 -14.30 6.18
CA PRO A 89 20.20 -14.33 5.09
C PRO A 89 20.28 -15.71 4.42
N GLY A 90 20.17 -15.75 3.10
CA GLY A 90 20.19 -17.00 2.32
C GLY A 90 18.85 -17.75 2.29
N ASP A 91 17.72 -17.11 2.63
CA ASP A 91 16.40 -17.72 2.54
C ASP A 91 16.05 -18.10 1.09
N GLN A 92 15.77 -19.39 0.87
CA GLN A 92 15.41 -19.93 -0.45
C GLN A 92 14.21 -19.20 -1.07
N ARG A 93 13.26 -18.72 -0.27
CA ARG A 93 12.09 -17.97 -0.78
C ARG A 93 12.48 -16.68 -1.46
N VAL A 94 13.58 -16.05 -1.04
CA VAL A 94 14.12 -14.84 -1.68
C VAL A 94 14.81 -15.21 -3.00
N GLU A 95 15.53 -16.34 -3.03
CA GLU A 95 16.16 -16.82 -4.27
C GLU A 95 15.14 -17.20 -5.34
N ASP A 96 14.13 -17.98 -4.96
CA ASP A 96 13.03 -18.40 -5.84
C ASP A 96 12.29 -17.19 -6.40
N LEU A 97 11.95 -16.23 -5.54
CA LEU A 97 11.26 -15.00 -5.95
C LEU A 97 12.10 -14.18 -6.94
N SER A 98 13.41 -14.09 -6.71
CA SER A 98 14.32 -13.32 -7.58
C SER A 98 14.51 -13.99 -8.94
N ASN A 99 14.59 -15.32 -8.98
CA ASN A 99 14.61 -16.09 -10.22
C ASN A 99 13.30 -15.94 -11.00
N ASN A 100 12.16 -16.05 -10.32
CA ASN A 100 10.83 -15.87 -10.94
C ASN A 100 10.68 -14.46 -11.52
N ALA A 101 11.16 -13.43 -10.83
CA ALA A 101 11.13 -12.05 -11.31
C ALA A 101 11.90 -11.88 -12.63
N ALA A 102 13.12 -12.39 -12.70
CA ALA A 102 13.95 -12.30 -13.90
C ALA A 102 13.35 -13.11 -15.06
N ASN A 103 12.87 -14.32 -14.79
CA ASN A 103 12.23 -15.17 -15.80
C ASN A 103 10.96 -14.53 -16.35
N ASN A 104 10.09 -14.01 -15.48
CA ASN A 104 8.85 -13.33 -15.88
C ASN A 104 9.13 -12.01 -16.62
N LEU A 105 10.17 -11.26 -16.24
CA LEU A 105 10.55 -10.04 -16.96
C LEU A 105 11.01 -10.37 -18.40
N ALA A 106 11.72 -11.48 -18.58
CA ALA A 106 12.21 -11.94 -19.88
C ALA A 106 11.11 -12.61 -20.73
N ASP A 107 10.04 -13.14 -20.11
CA ASP A 107 8.94 -13.79 -20.82
C ASP A 107 8.09 -12.76 -21.60
N PRO A 108 7.97 -12.86 -22.94
CA PRO A 108 7.10 -12.01 -23.74
C PRO A 108 5.61 -12.05 -23.33
N ALA A 109 5.13 -13.14 -22.75
CA ALA A 109 3.73 -13.30 -22.35
C ALA A 109 3.38 -12.61 -21.01
N TYR A 110 4.36 -12.35 -20.15
CA TYR A 110 4.11 -11.71 -18.85
C TYR A 110 3.67 -10.24 -19.02
N PRO A 111 2.63 -9.74 -18.32
CA PRO A 111 2.06 -8.42 -18.59
C PRO A 111 2.99 -7.23 -18.29
N ILE A 112 3.97 -7.39 -17.40
CA ILE A 112 4.81 -6.27 -16.93
C ILE A 112 6.19 -6.36 -17.55
N LYS A 113 6.56 -5.31 -18.30
CA LYS A 113 7.86 -5.20 -18.99
C LYS A 113 8.83 -4.19 -18.37
N ASP A 114 8.36 -3.41 -17.42
CA ASP A 114 9.14 -2.40 -16.73
C ASP A 114 9.88 -3.03 -15.52
N PRO A 115 11.23 -3.04 -15.52
CA PRO A 115 12.04 -3.54 -14.42
C PRO A 115 11.69 -2.97 -13.04
N GLU A 116 11.34 -1.68 -12.96
CA GLU A 116 11.01 -1.01 -11.70
C GLU A 116 9.64 -1.44 -11.16
N LYS A 117 8.71 -1.74 -12.06
CA LYS A 117 7.42 -2.34 -11.68
C LYS A 117 7.60 -3.78 -11.25
N MET A 118 8.49 -4.53 -11.91
CA MET A 118 8.86 -5.87 -11.45
C MET A 118 9.46 -5.84 -10.04
N ALA A 119 10.34 -4.88 -9.74
CA ALA A 119 10.86 -4.67 -8.39
C ALA A 119 9.74 -4.39 -7.37
N SER A 120 8.72 -3.62 -7.76
CA SER A 120 7.55 -3.34 -6.93
C SER A 120 6.71 -4.59 -6.65
N ILE A 121 6.55 -5.46 -7.66
CA ILE A 121 5.88 -6.76 -7.52
C ILE A 121 6.66 -7.69 -6.58
N VAL A 122 7.98 -7.75 -6.72
CA VAL A 122 8.85 -8.51 -5.81
C VAL A 122 8.64 -8.08 -4.36
N ARG A 123 8.57 -6.77 -4.08
CA ARG A 123 8.28 -6.25 -2.73
C ARG A 123 6.92 -6.71 -2.20
N ILE A 124 5.88 -6.74 -3.04
CA ILE A 124 4.55 -7.25 -2.68
C ILE A 124 4.61 -8.74 -2.36
N CYS A 125 5.33 -9.54 -3.16
CA CYS A 125 5.46 -10.98 -2.99
C CYS A 125 6.26 -11.39 -1.73
N LEU A 126 6.89 -10.45 -1.02
CA LEU A 126 7.43 -10.64 0.33
C LEU A 126 6.35 -10.59 1.42
N TYR A 127 5.10 -10.33 1.09
CA TYR A 127 3.96 -10.43 2.00
C TYR A 127 3.12 -11.66 1.66
N ASP A 128 2.34 -12.14 2.61
CA ASP A 128 1.10 -12.86 2.30
C ASP A 128 0.02 -11.82 2.03
N VAL A 129 -0.73 -11.97 0.94
CA VAL A 129 -1.70 -10.97 0.50
C VAL A 129 -3.12 -11.44 0.74
N CYS A 130 -3.96 -10.57 1.31
CA CYS A 130 -5.39 -10.77 1.39
C CYS A 130 -6.15 -9.68 0.64
N LEU A 131 -6.89 -10.07 -0.40
CA LEU A 131 -7.87 -9.19 -1.05
C LEU A 131 -9.16 -9.21 -0.22
N TYR A 132 -9.51 -8.07 0.37
CA TYR A 132 -10.71 -7.89 1.16
C TYR A 132 -11.75 -7.11 0.36
N CYS A 133 -12.68 -7.85 -0.24
CA CYS A 133 -13.62 -7.36 -1.23
C CYS A 133 -14.99 -7.05 -0.64
N ASP A 134 -15.65 -6.03 -1.16
CA ASP A 134 -17.02 -5.70 -0.80
C ASP A 134 -18.01 -6.52 -1.64
N ASP A 135 -18.98 -7.11 -0.95
CA ASP A 135 -20.09 -7.88 -1.50
C ASP A 135 -21.43 -7.46 -0.86
N SER A 136 -21.48 -6.23 -0.32
CA SER A 136 -22.72 -5.65 0.16
C SER A 136 -23.68 -5.34 -1.01
N TYR A 137 -24.94 -5.06 -0.69
CA TYR A 137 -25.95 -4.77 -1.71
C TYR A 137 -25.64 -3.52 -2.55
N SER A 138 -24.94 -2.51 -1.99
CA SER A 138 -24.60 -1.27 -2.71
C SER A 138 -23.70 -1.51 -3.92
N MET A 139 -22.91 -2.57 -3.90
CA MET A 139 -22.04 -2.95 -5.02
C MET A 139 -22.84 -3.29 -6.29
N THR A 140 -24.14 -3.59 -6.19
CA THR A 140 -25.00 -3.85 -7.37
C THR A 140 -25.26 -2.62 -8.24
N GLN A 141 -24.88 -1.44 -7.76
CA GLN A 141 -25.01 -0.19 -8.50
C GLN A 141 -23.84 0.00 -9.48
N GLU A 142 -24.07 0.75 -10.55
CA GLU A 142 -23.06 1.10 -11.56
C GLU A 142 -22.37 -0.16 -12.13
N ASN A 143 -21.04 -0.12 -12.35
CA ASN A 143 -20.24 -1.25 -12.82
C ASN A 143 -19.33 -1.84 -11.72
N ARG A 144 -19.61 -1.56 -10.44
CA ARG A 144 -18.71 -1.83 -9.30
C ARG A 144 -18.30 -3.30 -9.21
N ILE A 145 -19.25 -4.22 -9.36
CA ILE A 145 -18.97 -5.68 -9.38
C ILE A 145 -17.99 -6.04 -10.49
N ALA A 146 -18.22 -5.52 -11.70
CA ALA A 146 -17.38 -5.82 -12.86
C ALA A 146 -15.97 -5.23 -12.69
N ALA A 147 -15.86 -3.99 -12.21
CA ALA A 147 -14.58 -3.35 -11.94
C ALA A 147 -13.80 -4.07 -10.83
N GLN A 148 -14.45 -4.48 -9.73
CA GLN A 148 -13.82 -5.31 -8.70
C GLN A 148 -13.33 -6.66 -9.27
N ALA A 149 -14.14 -7.33 -10.09
CA ALA A 149 -13.75 -8.59 -10.75
C ALA A 149 -12.55 -8.39 -11.70
N THR A 150 -12.54 -7.31 -12.49
CA THR A 150 -11.41 -6.95 -13.36
C THR A 150 -10.14 -6.68 -12.55
N PHE A 151 -10.22 -5.92 -11.46
CA PHE A 151 -9.08 -5.67 -10.58
C PHE A 151 -8.52 -6.96 -10.01
N VAL A 152 -9.37 -7.82 -9.44
CA VAL A 152 -8.96 -9.10 -8.84
C VAL A 152 -8.32 -10.01 -9.89
N ARG A 153 -8.89 -10.11 -11.09
CA ARG A 153 -8.33 -10.89 -12.20
C ARG A 153 -6.93 -10.39 -12.58
N ARG A 154 -6.76 -9.08 -12.77
CA ARG A 154 -5.48 -8.48 -13.17
C ARG A 154 -4.44 -8.56 -12.06
N PHE A 155 -4.85 -8.39 -10.81
CA PHE A 155 -3.99 -8.65 -9.66
C PHE A 155 -3.45 -10.08 -9.67
N GLY A 156 -4.33 -11.07 -9.88
CA GLY A 156 -3.94 -12.47 -10.03
C GLY A 156 -2.97 -12.71 -11.20
N ARG A 157 -3.26 -12.11 -12.37
CA ARG A 157 -2.42 -12.18 -13.58
C ARG A 157 -0.97 -11.73 -13.32
N VAL A 158 -0.78 -10.70 -12.50
CA VAL A 158 0.55 -10.15 -12.17
C VAL A 158 1.22 -10.92 -11.05
N ILE A 159 0.51 -11.24 -9.97
CA ILE A 159 1.11 -11.73 -8.73
C ILE A 159 1.30 -13.26 -8.72
N LEU A 160 0.35 -14.03 -9.25
CA LEU A 160 0.40 -15.50 -9.18
C LEU A 160 1.65 -16.11 -9.87
N PRO A 161 2.10 -15.63 -11.05
CA PRO A 161 3.30 -16.17 -11.69
C PRO A 161 4.60 -15.92 -10.91
N MET A 162 4.59 -15.00 -9.94
CA MET A 162 5.77 -14.71 -9.11
C MET A 162 5.89 -15.69 -7.95
N LYS A 163 4.76 -16.16 -7.43
CA LYS A 163 4.69 -17.11 -6.31
C LYS A 163 3.31 -17.76 -6.22
N GLU A 164 3.27 -19.09 -6.38
CA GLU A 164 2.05 -19.87 -6.20
C GLU A 164 1.48 -19.74 -4.77
N GLY A 165 0.15 -19.64 -4.67
CA GLY A 165 -0.59 -19.76 -3.42
C GLY A 165 -0.38 -18.62 -2.42
N SER A 166 -0.07 -17.42 -2.91
CA SER A 166 0.25 -16.25 -2.08
C SER A 166 -0.92 -15.28 -1.84
N ILE A 167 -2.08 -15.54 -2.46
CA ILE A 167 -3.24 -14.66 -2.42
C ILE A 167 -4.41 -15.36 -1.76
N SER A 168 -4.90 -14.82 -0.66
CA SER A 168 -6.19 -15.18 -0.07
C SER A 168 -7.23 -14.12 -0.40
N MET A 169 -8.51 -14.50 -0.45
CA MET A 169 -9.61 -13.55 -0.58
C MET A 169 -10.57 -13.67 0.60
N ARG A 170 -11.14 -12.54 1.01
CA ARG A 170 -12.25 -12.47 1.94
C ARG A 170 -13.26 -11.47 1.41
N PHE A 171 -14.53 -11.74 1.71
CA PHE A 171 -15.63 -10.84 1.40
C PHE A 171 -16.26 -10.37 2.70
N ILE A 172 -16.87 -9.18 2.70
CA ILE A 172 -17.49 -8.60 3.89
C ILE A 172 -18.59 -9.53 4.41
N ASN A 173 -19.50 -10.00 3.55
CA ASN A 173 -20.68 -10.77 3.93
C ASN A 173 -20.46 -12.28 3.72
N ALA A 174 -20.05 -12.69 2.52
CA ALA A 174 -19.85 -14.09 2.17
C ALA A 174 -18.70 -14.74 2.94
N ASN A 175 -18.84 -16.04 3.20
CA ASN A 175 -17.82 -16.86 3.83
C ASN A 175 -17.49 -18.04 2.92
N GLY A 176 -16.23 -18.11 2.48
CA GLY A 176 -15.74 -19.17 1.61
C GLY A 176 -15.31 -20.43 2.36
N ASN A 177 -15.38 -20.48 3.70
CA ASN A 177 -14.95 -21.62 4.52
C ASN A 177 -13.54 -22.14 4.16
N GLY A 178 -12.62 -21.22 3.83
CA GLY A 178 -11.25 -21.53 3.42
C GLY A 178 -11.06 -21.84 1.93
N THR A 179 -12.11 -21.95 1.12
CA THR A 179 -12.01 -22.19 -0.34
C THR A 179 -11.26 -21.09 -1.07
N TRP A 180 -11.21 -19.88 -0.51
CA TRP A 180 -10.48 -18.74 -1.09
C TRP A 180 -9.14 -18.47 -0.42
N ASP A 181 -8.55 -19.46 0.27
CA ASP A 181 -7.20 -19.35 0.81
C ASP A 181 -6.16 -19.85 -0.18
N LYS A 182 -5.05 -19.09 -0.29
CA LYS A 182 -3.89 -19.47 -1.11
C LYS A 182 -4.27 -19.83 -2.55
N MET A 183 -5.10 -18.99 -3.15
CA MET A 183 -5.55 -19.13 -4.53
C MET A 183 -4.35 -19.18 -5.48
N THR A 184 -4.43 -20.07 -6.47
CA THR A 184 -3.39 -20.28 -7.49
C THR A 184 -3.86 -19.99 -8.91
N ASN A 185 -5.14 -19.61 -9.08
CA ASN A 185 -5.77 -19.44 -10.38
C ASN A 185 -6.58 -18.13 -10.43
N MET A 186 -6.24 -17.25 -11.37
CA MET A 186 -6.91 -15.96 -11.56
C MET A 186 -8.37 -16.08 -12.01
N ASP A 187 -8.72 -17.10 -12.80
CA ASP A 187 -10.11 -17.36 -13.21
C ASP A 187 -10.95 -17.78 -11.99
N ALA A 188 -10.37 -18.57 -11.08
CA ALA A 188 -11.05 -18.94 -9.84
C ALA A 188 -11.23 -17.74 -8.90
N MET A 189 -10.26 -16.82 -8.86
CA MET A 189 -10.38 -15.56 -8.10
C MET A 189 -11.49 -14.68 -8.67
N GLU A 190 -11.55 -14.51 -9.99
CA GLU A 190 -12.61 -13.75 -10.65
C GLU A 190 -13.99 -14.41 -10.45
N ALA A 191 -14.07 -15.74 -10.58
CA ALA A 191 -15.28 -16.50 -10.33
C ALA A 191 -15.77 -16.36 -8.88
N ALA A 192 -14.87 -16.28 -7.91
CA ALA A 192 -15.25 -15.98 -6.53
C ALA A 192 -15.95 -14.62 -6.41
N VAL A 193 -15.40 -13.57 -7.03
CA VAL A 193 -16.04 -12.23 -7.04
C VAL A 193 -17.41 -12.26 -7.70
N LYS A 194 -17.56 -12.98 -8.82
CA LYS A 194 -18.84 -13.05 -9.55
C LYS A 194 -19.88 -13.95 -8.88
N GLY A 195 -19.43 -14.92 -8.07
CA GLY A 195 -20.28 -15.97 -7.51
C GLY A 195 -20.82 -15.69 -6.10
N VAL A 196 -20.28 -14.70 -5.38
CA VAL A 196 -20.82 -14.33 -4.05
C VAL A 196 -22.18 -13.66 -4.16
N PRO A 197 -23.07 -13.87 -3.17
CA PRO A 197 -24.33 -13.14 -3.11
C PRO A 197 -24.07 -11.68 -2.69
N TYR A 198 -24.25 -10.74 -3.62
CA TYR A 198 -24.15 -9.30 -3.38
C TYR A 198 -25.32 -8.80 -2.52
N THR A 199 -25.19 -9.01 -1.22
CA THR A 199 -26.25 -8.88 -0.23
C THR A 199 -25.66 -8.46 1.11
N GLY A 200 -26.51 -7.90 1.98
CA GLY A 200 -26.08 -7.50 3.31
C GLY A 200 -25.48 -6.10 3.36
N TYR A 201 -24.88 -5.81 4.50
CA TYR A 201 -24.42 -4.48 4.89
C TYR A 201 -22.88 -4.42 4.91
N THR A 202 -22.32 -3.31 5.38
CA THR A 202 -20.88 -3.03 5.36
C THR A 202 -20.25 -2.93 6.77
N PRO A 203 -20.31 -3.97 7.63
CA PRO A 203 -19.58 -4.00 8.90
C PRO A 203 -18.08 -4.29 8.66
N ILE A 204 -17.42 -3.39 7.94
CA ILE A 204 -16.08 -3.56 7.35
C ILE A 204 -14.99 -3.77 8.42
N GLY A 205 -15.09 -3.14 9.59
CA GLY A 205 -14.17 -3.32 10.71
C GLY A 205 -14.34 -4.67 11.39
N ALA A 206 -15.58 -5.02 11.75
CA ALA A 206 -15.88 -6.28 12.42
C ALA A 206 -15.53 -7.49 11.55
N MET A 207 -15.77 -7.41 10.24
CA MET A 207 -15.46 -8.47 9.30
C MET A 207 -13.96 -8.53 8.96
N LEU A 208 -13.24 -7.39 8.89
CA LEU A 208 -11.78 -7.38 8.84
C LEU A 208 -11.19 -8.14 10.04
N LYS A 209 -11.67 -7.84 11.26
CA LYS A 209 -11.17 -8.49 12.48
C LYS A 209 -11.41 -10.00 12.44
N SER A 210 -12.66 -10.41 12.25
CA SER A 210 -13.06 -11.82 12.38
C SER A 210 -12.57 -12.71 11.23
N LYS A 211 -12.61 -12.22 9.98
CA LYS A 211 -12.32 -13.04 8.79
C LYS A 211 -10.87 -13.00 8.33
N ILE A 212 -10.12 -11.95 8.70
CA ILE A 212 -8.73 -11.75 8.28
C ILE A 212 -7.81 -11.73 9.49
N LEU A 213 -7.93 -10.72 10.35
CA LEU A 213 -6.93 -10.49 11.40
C LEU A 213 -6.87 -11.64 12.39
N GLU A 214 -8.02 -12.18 12.80
CA GLU A 214 -8.05 -13.31 13.71
C GLU A 214 -7.33 -14.56 13.13
N PRO A 215 -7.73 -15.12 11.96
CA PRO A 215 -7.10 -16.33 11.44
C PRO A 215 -5.71 -16.12 10.82
N MET A 216 -5.44 -14.95 10.22
CA MET A 216 -4.22 -14.72 9.43
C MET A 216 -3.14 -13.97 10.20
N LEU A 217 -3.49 -13.22 11.24
CA LEU A 217 -2.54 -12.44 12.04
C LEU A 217 -2.51 -12.90 13.51
N TYR A 218 -3.59 -12.68 14.26
CA TYR A 218 -3.61 -12.87 15.71
C TYR A 218 -3.38 -14.32 16.12
N ALA A 219 -4.07 -15.27 15.49
CA ALA A 219 -3.84 -16.69 15.74
C ALA A 219 -2.39 -17.09 15.41
N LYS A 220 -1.77 -16.49 14.39
CA LYS A 220 -0.39 -16.76 13.99
C LYS A 220 0.64 -16.13 14.93
N LEU A 221 0.39 -14.91 15.39
CA LEU A 221 1.22 -14.23 16.39
C LEU A 221 1.23 -14.99 17.73
N ARG A 222 0.08 -15.54 18.14
CA ARG A 222 -0.04 -16.33 19.38
C ARG A 222 0.52 -17.74 19.27
N ALA A 223 0.46 -18.35 18.07
CA ALA A 223 1.00 -19.69 17.85
C ALA A 223 2.54 -19.67 17.89
N PRO A 224 3.20 -20.71 18.41
CA PRO A 224 4.64 -20.83 18.33
C PRO A 224 5.11 -21.09 16.89
N ALA A 225 6.29 -20.60 16.54
CA ALA A 225 6.95 -20.91 15.28
C ALA A 225 7.20 -22.42 15.16
N LYS A 226 6.85 -23.01 14.01
CA LYS A 226 7.16 -24.43 13.72
C LYS A 226 8.67 -24.63 13.52
N ASN A 227 9.31 -23.67 12.87
CA ASN A 227 10.75 -23.61 12.64
C ASN A 227 11.25 -22.26 13.15
N PRO A 228 11.61 -22.14 14.44
CA PRO A 228 12.05 -20.87 15.00
C PRO A 228 13.37 -20.44 14.34
N ALA A 229 13.29 -19.43 13.47
CA ALA A 229 14.45 -18.68 13.03
C ALA A 229 14.87 -17.69 14.13
N LYS A 230 16.13 -17.22 14.10
CA LYS A 230 16.59 -16.20 15.06
C LYS A 230 15.69 -14.95 14.98
N GLY A 231 14.89 -14.72 16.03
CA GLY A 231 14.17 -13.46 16.25
C GLY A 231 12.64 -13.51 16.08
N ILE A 232 12.06 -14.51 15.41
CA ILE A 232 10.59 -14.68 15.34
C ILE A 232 10.21 -16.02 15.95
N MET A 233 9.53 -15.94 17.11
CA MET A 233 9.03 -17.11 17.84
C MET A 233 7.55 -17.40 17.57
N THR A 234 6.93 -16.64 16.66
CA THR A 234 5.52 -16.76 16.32
C THR A 234 5.30 -17.63 15.08
N GLY A 235 4.10 -18.18 14.90
CA GLY A 235 3.68 -18.91 13.71
C GLY A 235 3.37 -18.02 12.49
N LEU A 236 3.65 -16.72 12.56
CA LEU A 236 3.54 -15.79 11.42
C LEU A 236 4.80 -15.89 10.55
N GLU A 237 4.73 -16.62 9.44
CA GLU A 237 5.88 -16.93 8.57
C GLU A 237 6.22 -15.82 7.56
N LYS A 238 5.28 -14.91 7.32
CA LYS A 238 5.39 -13.76 6.42
C LYS A 238 4.59 -12.57 6.96
N PRO A 239 5.00 -11.32 6.66
CA PRO A 239 4.18 -10.16 6.97
C PRO A 239 2.89 -10.18 6.13
N LEU A 240 1.82 -9.54 6.63
CA LEU A 240 0.50 -9.52 6.00
C LEU A 240 0.22 -8.21 5.26
N PHE A 241 -0.24 -8.28 4.02
CA PHE A 241 -0.74 -7.12 3.27
C PHE A 241 -2.22 -7.29 2.95
N VAL A 242 -3.06 -6.38 3.43
CA VAL A 242 -4.51 -6.40 3.22
C VAL A 242 -4.91 -5.30 2.23
N LEU A 243 -5.45 -5.70 1.09
CA LEU A 243 -5.97 -4.83 0.04
C LEU A 243 -7.49 -4.77 0.15
N VAL A 244 -8.01 -3.67 0.69
CA VAL A 244 -9.44 -3.43 0.88
C VAL A 244 -10.00 -2.74 -0.36
N ILE A 245 -11.13 -3.23 -0.85
CA ILE A 245 -11.93 -2.63 -1.94
C ILE A 245 -13.34 -2.45 -1.39
N THR A 246 -13.87 -1.23 -1.36
CA THR A 246 -15.21 -0.95 -0.85
C THR A 246 -15.84 0.27 -1.52
N ASP A 247 -17.15 0.23 -1.68
CA ASP A 247 -17.98 1.35 -2.16
C ASP A 247 -18.68 2.11 -1.04
N GLY A 248 -18.40 1.72 0.20
CA GLY A 248 -19.14 2.13 1.38
C GLY A 248 -18.27 2.67 2.51
N TRP A 249 -18.94 2.85 3.64
CA TRP A 249 -18.38 3.24 4.92
C TRP A 249 -18.91 2.26 5.98
N PRO A 250 -18.35 2.28 7.21
CA PRO A 250 -18.81 1.42 8.30
C PRO A 250 -20.32 1.53 8.51
N TYR A 251 -21.04 0.39 8.46
CA TYR A 251 -22.48 0.32 8.68
C TYR A 251 -22.83 -0.89 9.54
N LEU A 252 -23.77 -0.72 10.49
CA LEU A 252 -24.01 -1.63 11.62
C LEU A 252 -22.81 -1.81 12.58
N GLU A 253 -21.90 -0.83 12.58
CA GLU A 253 -20.80 -0.70 13.53
C GLU A 253 -20.53 0.79 13.77
N ALA A 254 -19.68 1.12 14.75
CA ALA A 254 -19.27 2.50 14.97
C ALA A 254 -18.40 3.01 13.79
N ASN A 255 -18.53 4.29 13.43
CA ASN A 255 -17.78 4.89 12.32
C ASN A 255 -16.25 4.76 12.46
N ASP A 256 -15.74 4.69 13.69
CA ASP A 256 -14.33 4.52 14.00
C ASP A 256 -13.92 3.06 14.22
N HIS A 257 -14.84 2.09 14.11
CA HIS A 257 -14.54 0.69 14.43
C HIS A 257 -13.46 0.12 13.51
N PHE A 258 -13.55 0.35 12.20
CA PHE A 258 -12.53 -0.09 11.24
C PHE A 258 -11.14 0.49 11.55
N ARG A 259 -11.08 1.80 11.85
CA ARG A 259 -9.86 2.48 12.29
C ARG A 259 -9.30 1.83 13.56
N ASN A 260 -10.14 1.61 14.56
CA ASN A 260 -9.73 1.05 15.85
C ASN A 260 -9.21 -0.39 15.69
N VAL A 261 -9.82 -1.18 14.81
CA VAL A 261 -9.36 -2.54 14.47
C VAL A 261 -7.97 -2.52 13.80
N ILE A 262 -7.67 -1.55 12.93
CA ILE A 262 -6.33 -1.39 12.36
C ILE A 262 -5.31 -1.00 13.45
N VAL A 263 -5.66 -0.07 14.34
CA VAL A 263 -4.77 0.33 15.45
C VAL A 263 -4.51 -0.86 16.39
N GLU A 264 -5.54 -1.64 16.69
CA GLU A 264 -5.41 -2.88 17.47
C GLU A 264 -4.44 -3.86 16.81
N SER A 265 -4.54 -4.06 15.49
CA SER A 265 -3.68 -5.01 14.79
C SER A 265 -2.20 -4.63 14.81
N VAL A 266 -1.92 -3.33 14.67
CA VAL A 266 -0.58 -2.76 14.76
C VAL A 266 -0.01 -2.92 16.19
N ASN A 267 -0.84 -2.71 17.21
CA ASN A 267 -0.43 -2.89 18.60
C ASN A 267 -0.15 -4.36 18.94
N GLU A 268 -0.95 -5.30 18.43
CA GLU A 268 -0.70 -6.73 18.59
C GLU A 268 0.60 -7.16 17.89
N VAL A 269 0.88 -6.64 16.68
CA VAL A 269 2.18 -6.87 16.02
C VAL A 269 3.33 -6.38 16.89
N GLU A 270 3.28 -5.16 17.41
CA GLU A 270 4.34 -4.63 18.28
C GLU A 270 4.53 -5.45 19.55
N LYS A 271 3.42 -5.90 20.16
CA LYS A 271 3.44 -6.73 21.37
C LYS A 271 4.18 -8.05 21.15
N TYR A 272 3.97 -8.71 20.01
CA TYR A 272 4.54 -10.04 19.75
C TYR A 272 5.87 -10.02 19.01
N LEU A 273 6.11 -9.03 18.15
CA LEU A 273 7.28 -8.94 17.27
C LEU A 273 8.21 -7.75 17.56
N GLY A 274 7.80 -6.87 18.48
CA GLY A 274 8.56 -5.68 18.85
C GLY A 274 8.30 -4.45 17.97
N LYS A 275 8.82 -3.32 18.42
CA LYS A 275 8.58 -1.99 17.82
C LYS A 275 9.05 -1.87 16.37
N ASP A 276 10.10 -2.59 15.99
CA ASP A 276 10.67 -2.52 14.63
C ASP A 276 9.75 -3.16 13.58
N ALA A 277 8.92 -4.12 13.98
CA ALA A 277 7.95 -4.80 13.13
C ALA A 277 6.59 -4.07 13.08
N ARG A 278 6.32 -3.14 14.01
CA ARG A 278 5.04 -2.41 14.16
C ARG A 278 4.48 -1.90 12.84
N ASN A 279 5.34 -1.27 12.05
CA ASN A 279 4.93 -0.59 10.83
C ASN A 279 5.10 -1.42 9.55
N THR A 280 5.63 -2.65 9.65
CA THR A 280 6.11 -3.41 8.48
C THR A 280 5.58 -4.83 8.43
N ALA A 281 5.24 -5.46 9.56
CA ALA A 281 4.67 -6.80 9.58
C ALA A 281 3.18 -6.85 9.19
N ILE A 282 2.50 -5.71 9.19
CA ILE A 282 1.15 -5.58 8.61
C ILE A 282 0.99 -4.25 7.86
N ARG A 283 0.41 -4.33 6.66
CA ARG A 283 0.12 -3.19 5.80
C ARG A 283 -1.31 -3.26 5.28
N TYR A 284 -1.90 -2.11 5.03
CA TYR A 284 -3.23 -1.96 4.47
C TYR A 284 -3.21 -1.00 3.29
N GLN A 285 -3.96 -1.33 2.27
CA GLN A 285 -4.32 -0.38 1.23
C GLN A 285 -5.84 -0.38 1.06
N VAL A 286 -6.44 0.80 1.11
CA VAL A 286 -7.89 0.99 0.97
C VAL A 286 -8.16 1.66 -0.35
N ASN A 287 -8.94 0.98 -1.20
CA ASN A 287 -9.30 1.42 -2.53
C ASN A 287 -10.81 1.67 -2.56
N GLN A 288 -11.20 2.84 -3.05
CA GLN A 288 -12.60 3.15 -3.28
C GLN A 288 -13.04 2.58 -4.63
N ILE A 289 -14.26 2.05 -4.68
CA ILE A 289 -14.98 1.79 -5.91
C ILE A 289 -16.33 2.52 -5.88
N GLY A 290 -16.78 3.08 -6.99
CA GLY A 290 -18.02 3.86 -7.05
C GLY A 290 -17.93 5.24 -6.40
N HIS A 291 -19.05 5.95 -6.47
CA HIS A 291 -19.10 7.41 -6.33
C HIS A 291 -19.76 7.93 -5.05
N GLU A 292 -20.03 7.06 -4.08
CA GLU A 292 -20.69 7.48 -2.84
C GLU A 292 -19.83 8.46 -2.03
N GLU A 293 -20.40 9.61 -1.69
CA GLU A 293 -19.69 10.68 -0.98
C GLU A 293 -19.32 10.27 0.45
N ARG A 294 -20.16 9.48 1.13
CA ARG A 294 -19.86 8.98 2.47
C ARG A 294 -18.68 8.00 2.49
N ALA A 295 -18.56 7.15 1.47
CA ALA A 295 -17.40 6.30 1.29
C ALA A 295 -16.13 7.15 1.07
N THR A 296 -16.24 8.17 0.22
CA THR A 296 -15.16 9.15 -0.04
C THR A 296 -14.71 9.85 1.26
N ALA A 297 -15.66 10.33 2.07
CA ALA A 297 -15.39 11.00 3.33
C ALA A 297 -14.74 10.04 4.35
N PHE A 298 -15.22 8.79 4.44
CA PHE A 298 -14.64 7.77 5.29
C PHE A 298 -13.17 7.47 4.92
N ILE A 299 -12.89 7.19 3.64
CA ILE A 299 -11.53 6.88 3.16
C ILE A 299 -10.61 8.09 3.32
N THR A 300 -11.11 9.31 3.06
CA THR A 300 -10.37 10.56 3.32
C THR A 300 -10.05 10.73 4.82
N GLY A 301 -10.98 10.35 5.70
CA GLY A 301 -10.75 10.32 7.14
C GLY A 301 -9.60 9.39 7.52
N LEU A 302 -9.54 8.19 6.94
CA LEU A 302 -8.43 7.24 7.15
C LEU A 302 -7.09 7.79 6.65
N PHE A 303 -7.09 8.43 5.48
CA PHE A 303 -5.89 9.06 4.90
C PHE A 303 -5.31 10.17 5.79
N ASN A 304 -6.19 10.98 6.39
CA ASN A 304 -5.78 12.09 7.26
C ASN A 304 -5.35 11.64 8.66
N ASP A 305 -5.64 10.40 9.06
CA ASP A 305 -5.30 9.89 10.38
C ASP A 305 -3.81 9.62 10.54
N ALA A 306 -3.14 10.43 11.36
CA ALA A 306 -1.71 10.32 11.60
C ALA A 306 -1.27 8.98 12.22
N ALA A 307 -2.13 8.31 12.99
CA ALA A 307 -1.83 7.01 13.59
C ALA A 307 -1.86 5.88 12.54
N LEU A 308 -2.60 6.07 11.44
CA LEU A 308 -2.72 5.07 10.37
C LEU A 308 -1.66 5.23 9.27
N LYS A 309 -1.16 6.44 9.01
CA LYS A 309 -0.16 6.74 7.95
C LYS A 309 1.06 5.80 7.86
N PRO A 310 1.56 5.20 8.97
CA PRO A 310 2.64 4.23 8.86
C PRO A 310 2.22 2.93 8.19
N ASN A 311 1.00 2.44 8.40
CA ASN A 311 0.54 1.11 8.00
C ASN A 311 -0.57 1.12 6.94
N VAL A 312 -1.20 2.27 6.67
CA VAL A 312 -2.35 2.40 5.78
C VAL A 312 -2.02 3.36 4.64
N HIS A 313 -2.41 2.97 3.43
CA HIS A 313 -2.47 3.83 2.26
C HIS A 313 -3.90 3.84 1.74
N CYS A 314 -4.39 5.02 1.37
CA CYS A 314 -5.69 5.17 0.74
C CYS A 314 -5.45 5.71 -0.67
N THR A 315 -6.08 5.10 -1.67
CA THR A 315 -5.99 5.60 -3.04
C THR A 315 -6.83 6.87 -3.17
N SER A 316 -6.32 7.86 -3.90
CA SER A 316 -7.09 9.06 -4.25
C SER A 316 -8.02 8.82 -5.43
N GLU A 317 -7.66 7.86 -6.28
CA GLU A 317 -8.40 7.49 -7.48
C GLU A 317 -9.45 6.42 -7.16
N LYS A 318 -10.59 6.50 -7.86
CA LYS A 318 -11.63 5.47 -7.82
C LYS A 318 -11.25 4.34 -8.78
N LEU A 319 -11.40 3.12 -8.30
CA LEU A 319 -10.92 1.93 -9.00
C LEU A 319 -11.63 1.71 -10.32
N ASP A 320 -12.96 1.86 -10.33
CA ASP A 320 -13.84 1.74 -11.48
C ASP A 320 -13.58 2.80 -12.55
N ASP A 321 -13.35 4.06 -12.15
CA ASP A 321 -12.98 5.13 -13.10
C ASP A 321 -11.70 4.79 -13.84
N LYS A 322 -10.66 4.36 -13.12
CA LYS A 322 -9.36 4.02 -13.71
C LYS A 322 -9.40 2.78 -14.58
N ILE A 323 -10.14 1.76 -14.16
CA ILE A 323 -10.35 0.57 -14.98
C ILE A 323 -11.08 0.95 -16.27
N GLN A 324 -12.10 1.81 -16.20
CA GLN A 324 -12.85 2.25 -17.37
C GLN A 324 -12.00 3.14 -18.29
N GLU A 325 -11.18 4.04 -17.74
CA GLU A 325 -10.26 4.92 -18.48
C GLU A 325 -9.25 4.09 -19.30
N LEU A 326 -8.70 3.03 -18.70
CA LEU A 326 -7.61 2.24 -19.27
C LEU A 326 -8.06 0.93 -19.93
N LYS A 327 -9.37 0.69 -20.02
CA LYS A 327 -9.94 -0.60 -20.49
C LYS A 327 -9.43 -1.03 -21.88
N ASP A 328 -9.18 -0.06 -22.76
CA ASP A 328 -8.76 -0.30 -24.15
C ASP A 328 -7.23 -0.43 -24.29
N ASN A 329 -6.48 -0.29 -23.18
CA ASN A 329 -5.04 -0.47 -23.14
C ASN A 329 -4.64 -1.33 -21.94
N GLU A 330 -4.66 -2.65 -22.15
CA GLU A 330 -4.34 -3.63 -21.11
C GLU A 330 -2.99 -3.40 -20.43
N ALA A 331 -1.96 -3.03 -21.22
CA ALA A 331 -0.61 -2.81 -20.70
C ALA A 331 -0.57 -1.60 -19.77
N ASN A 332 -1.25 -0.50 -20.12
CA ASN A 332 -1.36 0.65 -19.24
C ASN A 332 -2.15 0.33 -17.97
N LEU A 333 -3.21 -0.47 -18.08
CA LEU A 333 -4.01 -0.88 -16.93
C LEU A 333 -3.22 -1.78 -15.96
N ASP A 334 -2.45 -2.75 -16.48
CA ASP A 334 -1.60 -3.61 -15.65
C ASP A 334 -0.47 -2.80 -15.01
N ASN A 335 0.14 -1.86 -15.73
CA ASN A 335 1.14 -0.95 -15.20
C ASN A 335 0.60 -0.04 -14.09
N TRP A 336 -0.56 0.59 -14.32
CA TRP A 336 -1.25 1.41 -13.32
C TRP A 336 -1.60 0.58 -12.09
N LEU A 337 -2.09 -0.65 -12.27
CA LEU A 337 -2.43 -1.54 -11.16
C LEU A 337 -1.22 -1.76 -10.26
N VAL A 338 -0.06 -2.07 -10.84
CA VAL A 338 1.19 -2.25 -10.07
C VAL A 338 1.58 -0.98 -9.32
N ASP A 339 1.51 0.17 -9.98
CA ASP A 339 1.79 1.46 -9.33
C ASP A 339 0.83 1.75 -8.18
N ASN A 340 -0.46 1.47 -8.38
CA ASN A 340 -1.50 1.65 -7.38
C ASN A 340 -1.27 0.76 -6.15
N ILE A 341 -1.04 -0.55 -6.32
CA ILE A 341 -0.92 -1.51 -5.20
C ILE A 341 0.45 -1.48 -4.49
N SER A 342 1.47 -0.88 -5.10
CA SER A 342 2.82 -0.85 -4.54
C SER A 342 3.11 0.41 -3.72
N THR A 343 2.24 1.43 -3.75
CA THR A 343 2.51 2.75 -3.18
C THR A 343 2.94 2.71 -1.72
N ILE A 344 2.30 1.89 -0.89
CA ILE A 344 2.68 1.77 0.53
C ILE A 344 4.01 1.03 0.76
N LEU A 345 4.43 0.23 -0.21
CA LEU A 345 5.65 -0.58 -0.18
C LEU A 345 6.80 0.08 -0.94
N LYS A 346 6.58 1.23 -1.58
CA LYS A 346 7.67 2.03 -2.14
C LYS A 346 8.50 2.58 -0.97
N GLU A 347 9.83 2.57 -1.14
CA GLU A 347 10.79 2.97 -0.10
C GLU A 347 10.43 4.32 0.53
N LYS A 348 10.12 4.32 1.84
CA LYS A 348 10.10 5.58 2.60
C LYS A 348 11.54 6.02 2.77
N LYS A 349 11.97 7.00 1.96
CA LYS A 349 13.29 7.62 2.07
C LYS A 349 13.53 8.04 3.54
N PRO A 350 14.61 7.61 4.19
CA PRO A 350 14.93 8.09 5.52
C PRO A 350 15.14 9.60 5.46
N LYS A 351 14.42 10.37 6.29
CA LYS A 351 14.74 11.77 6.51
C LYS A 351 16.15 11.82 7.13
N LYS A 352 17.14 12.40 6.43
CA LYS A 352 18.45 12.72 7.03
C LYS A 352 18.18 13.53 8.31
N THR A 353 18.41 12.94 9.48
CA THR A 353 18.46 13.69 10.74
C THR A 353 19.64 14.64 10.63
N LYS A 354 19.38 15.94 10.55
CA LYS A 354 20.45 16.95 10.62
C LYS A 354 21.17 16.73 11.96
N LYS A 355 22.43 16.29 11.92
CA LYS A 355 23.31 16.29 13.09
C LYS A 355 23.26 17.69 13.72
N PRO A 356 23.10 17.82 15.05
CA PRO A 356 23.23 19.11 15.70
C PRO A 356 24.63 19.64 15.39
N LYS A 357 24.71 20.87 14.88
CA LYS A 357 26.00 21.56 14.78
C LYS A 357 26.51 21.73 16.20
N THR A 358 27.60 21.04 16.53
CA THR A 358 28.36 21.29 17.75
C THR A 358 28.80 22.76 17.72
N PRO A 359 28.58 23.53 18.79
CA PRO A 359 29.11 24.89 18.84
C PRO A 359 30.64 24.80 18.81
N ALA A 360 31.26 25.56 17.91
CA ALA A 360 32.68 25.81 18.03
C ALA A 360 32.90 26.54 19.37
N ALA A 361 33.85 26.06 20.15
CA ALA A 361 34.27 26.67 21.41
C ALA A 361 35.77 26.97 21.33
N PRO A 362 36.25 27.96 22.11
CA PRO A 362 35.79 29.35 22.22
C PRO A 362 36.49 30.27 21.22
#